data_AF-A1RD63-F1
#
_entry.id   AF-A1RD63-F1
#
_cell.length_a   1.000
_cell.length_b   1.000
_cell.length_c   1.000
_cell.angle_alpha   90.00
_cell.angle_beta   90.00
_cell.angle_gamma   90.00
#
_symmetry.space_group_name_H-M   'P 1'
#
loop_
_entity.id
_entity.type
_entity.pdbx_description
1 polymer ?
#
loop_
_entity_poly.entity_id
_entity_poly.type
_entity_poly.pdbx_seq_one_letter_code
_entity_poly.pdbx_strand_id
1 'polypeptide(L)'
;MMQSGGPAWVLWSSSFLLGVVVLQWLCISLMNGYRPASGLADLSETGNLWHLTRNPELLEQAKTHGWVAISPERCRPLARMFNRAHLLALPRRAVYVFSTLPGRAHVRQNVSQRQMVGLLMLDAAAVSGGVYTRSRDGAVALLEGYDGPAQVVE
;
A
#
# COMPACT_ATOMS: atom_id res chain seq x y z
N MET A 1 51.05 -28.65 14.47
CA MET A 1 49.82 -29.16 13.83
C MET A 1 48.66 -28.30 14.28
N MET A 2 48.16 -27.44 13.40
CA MET A 2 47.02 -26.55 13.65
C MET A 2 45.73 -27.33 13.41
N GLN A 3 44.87 -27.48 14.42
CA GLN A 3 43.47 -27.84 14.23
C GLN A 3 42.62 -26.60 14.42
N SER A 4 42.19 -26.03 13.29
CA SER A 4 41.25 -24.92 13.20
C SER A 4 39.85 -25.39 13.63
N GLY A 5 39.59 -25.32 14.94
CA GLY A 5 38.26 -25.55 15.51
C GLY A 5 37.36 -24.33 15.37
N GLY A 6 36.68 -24.20 14.24
CA GLY A 6 35.55 -23.29 14.00
C GLY A 6 35.15 -23.33 12.53
N PRO A 7 33.85 -23.27 12.14
CA PRO A 7 32.77 -22.53 12.80
C PRO A 7 31.37 -23.17 12.60
N ALA A 8 31.18 -24.46 12.91
CA ALA A 8 29.87 -25.12 12.73
C ALA A 8 28.75 -24.40 13.52
N TRP A 9 29.07 -23.87 14.71
CA TRP A 9 28.16 -23.10 15.54
C TRP A 9 27.74 -21.75 14.89
N VAL A 10 28.59 -21.13 14.08
CA VAL A 10 28.31 -19.87 13.37
C VAL A 10 27.32 -20.09 12.22
N LEU A 11 27.45 -21.22 11.51
CA LEU A 11 26.52 -21.61 10.44
C LEU A 11 25.12 -21.93 10.99
N TRP A 12 25.06 -22.61 12.13
CA TRP A 12 23.81 -22.92 12.82
C TRP A 12 23.11 -21.67 13.36
N SER A 13 23.85 -20.75 13.97
CA SER A 13 23.29 -19.49 14.49
C SER A 13 22.84 -18.57 13.35
N SER A 14 23.56 -18.52 12.23
CA SER A 14 23.16 -17.76 11.04
C SER A 14 21.88 -18.33 10.39
N SER A 15 21.77 -19.66 10.31
CA SER A 15 20.57 -20.34 9.79
C SER A 15 19.35 -20.13 10.68
N PHE A 16 19.54 -20.17 12.01
CA PHE A 16 18.47 -19.90 12.98
C PHE A 16 17.99 -18.44 12.89
N LEU A 17 18.91 -17.48 12.85
CA LEU A 17 18.57 -16.06 12.68
C LEU A 17 17.80 -15.81 11.37
N LEU A 18 18.24 -16.43 10.26
CA LEU A 18 17.54 -16.35 8.98
C LEU A 18 16.12 -16.93 9.10
N GLY A 19 15.97 -18.08 9.77
CA GLY A 19 14.67 -18.71 10.01
C GLY A 19 13.71 -17.82 10.81
N VAL A 20 14.19 -17.16 11.87
CA VAL A 20 13.38 -16.22 12.67
C VAL A 20 12.95 -15.01 11.83
N VAL A 21 13.85 -14.45 11.02
CA VAL A 21 13.54 -13.32 10.14
C VAL A 21 12.48 -13.70 9.10
N VAL A 22 12.61 -14.87 8.47
CA VAL A 22 11.63 -15.38 7.50
C VAL A 22 10.28 -15.65 8.15
N LEU A 23 10.27 -16.27 9.34
CA LEU A 23 9.04 -16.54 10.09
C LEU A 23 8.33 -15.25 10.52
N GLN A 24 9.07 -14.26 11.00
CA GLN A 24 8.53 -12.95 11.33
C GLN A 24 7.93 -12.27 10.09
N TRP A 25 8.60 -12.35 8.94
CA TRP A 25 8.11 -11.80 7.68
C TRP A 25 6.83 -12.49 7.19
N LEU A 26 6.75 -13.82 7.33
CA LEU A 26 5.55 -14.61 7.06
C LEU A 26 4.37 -14.21 7.96
N CYS A 27 4.61 -14.09 9.28
CA CYS A 27 3.58 -13.66 10.24
C CYS A 27 3.05 -12.26 9.91
N ILE A 28 3.93 -11.31 9.60
CA ILE A 28 3.54 -9.95 9.18
C ILE A 28 2.71 -9.99 7.90
N SER A 29 3.12 -10.76 6.90
CA SER A 29 2.40 -10.90 5.62
C SER A 29 1.04 -11.58 5.79
N LEU A 30 0.90 -12.52 6.72
CA LEU A 30 -0.37 -13.17 7.03
C LEU A 30 -1.34 -12.26 7.79
N MET A 31 -0.83 -11.46 8.73
CA MET A 31 -1.65 -10.58 9.57
C MET A 31 -2.01 -9.27 8.87
N ASN A 32 -1.10 -8.71 8.09
CA ASN A 32 -1.22 -7.37 7.47
C ASN A 32 -1.26 -7.41 5.93
N GLY A 33 -1.23 -8.61 5.33
CA GLY A 33 -1.27 -8.75 3.88
C GLY A 33 -2.64 -8.43 3.31
N TYR A 34 -2.61 -7.81 2.14
CA TYR A 34 -3.79 -7.48 1.37
C TYR A 34 -4.26 -8.71 0.58
N ARG A 35 -5.57 -8.83 0.41
CA ARG A 35 -6.21 -9.85 -0.41
C ARG A 35 -6.81 -9.19 -1.66
N PRO A 36 -6.90 -9.89 -2.79
CA PRO A 36 -7.66 -9.38 -3.93
C PRO A 36 -9.09 -9.08 -3.48
N ALA A 37 -9.59 -7.91 -3.80
CA ALA A 37 -10.98 -7.55 -3.57
C ALA A 37 -11.87 -8.44 -4.45
N SER A 38 -12.98 -8.93 -3.90
CA SER A 38 -13.95 -9.76 -4.62
C SER A 38 -14.67 -9.02 -5.76
N GLY A 39 -14.58 -7.69 -5.81
CA GLY A 39 -15.05 -6.94 -6.95
C GLY A 39 -14.57 -5.49 -6.96
N LEU A 40 -14.22 -5.01 -8.16
CA LEU A 40 -14.28 -3.59 -8.51
C LEU A 40 -15.69 -3.02 -8.33
N ALA A 41 -16.71 -3.89 -8.43
CA ALA A 41 -18.11 -3.55 -8.20
C ALA A 41 -18.35 -2.97 -6.80
N ASP A 42 -17.82 -3.62 -5.74
CA ASP A 42 -17.97 -3.14 -4.36
C ASP A 42 -17.36 -1.75 -4.14
N LEU A 43 -16.29 -1.42 -4.90
CA LEU A 43 -15.66 -0.10 -4.88
C LEU A 43 -16.44 0.92 -5.70
N SER A 44 -16.91 0.53 -6.88
CA SER A 44 -17.74 1.39 -7.72
C SER A 44 -19.04 1.79 -7.00
N GLU A 45 -19.61 0.93 -6.15
CA GLU A 45 -20.80 1.24 -5.36
C GLU A 45 -20.54 2.26 -4.24
N THR A 46 -19.31 2.35 -3.72
CA THR A 46 -18.96 3.42 -2.76
C THR A 46 -18.97 4.82 -3.37
N GLY A 47 -18.94 4.93 -4.70
CA GLY A 47 -18.98 6.20 -5.46
C GLY A 47 -17.67 6.99 -5.38
N ASN A 48 -17.19 7.29 -4.18
CA ASN A 48 -16.01 8.12 -3.96
C ASN A 48 -14.91 7.37 -3.21
N LEU A 49 -13.68 7.56 -3.64
CA LEU A 49 -12.47 7.10 -2.96
C LEU A 49 -11.64 8.28 -2.49
N TRP A 50 -10.89 8.07 -1.44
CA TRP A 50 -10.10 9.12 -0.80
C TRP A 50 -8.63 8.80 -0.94
N HIS A 51 -7.86 9.69 -1.56
CA HIS A 51 -6.42 9.55 -1.70
C HIS A 51 -5.70 10.67 -0.95
N LEU A 52 -4.83 10.27 -0.02
CA LEU A 52 -3.95 11.20 0.69
C LEU A 52 -2.69 11.39 -0.14
N THR A 53 -2.46 12.64 -0.58
CA THR A 53 -1.29 12.98 -1.38
C THR A 53 -0.36 13.93 -0.64
N ARG A 54 0.93 13.76 -0.92
CA ARG A 54 1.97 14.72 -0.57
C ARG A 54 2.48 15.51 -1.76
N ASN A 55 2.03 15.18 -2.96
CA ASN A 55 2.47 15.82 -4.18
C ASN A 55 1.58 17.05 -4.45
N PRO A 56 2.09 18.29 -4.31
CA PRO A 56 1.32 19.48 -4.60
C PRO A 56 0.90 19.57 -6.07
N GLU A 57 1.68 18.99 -6.99
CA GLU A 57 1.33 18.97 -8.41
C GLU A 57 0.02 18.22 -8.68
N LEU A 58 -0.23 17.11 -7.95
CA LEU A 58 -1.48 16.38 -8.07
C LEU A 58 -2.67 17.19 -7.55
N LEU A 59 -2.46 18.02 -6.52
CA LEU A 59 -3.49 18.92 -5.99
C LEU A 59 -3.79 20.04 -6.99
N GLU A 60 -2.77 20.67 -7.56
CA GLU A 60 -2.94 21.70 -8.59
C GLU A 60 -3.58 21.15 -9.85
N GLN A 61 -3.20 19.93 -10.27
CA GLN A 61 -3.81 19.26 -11.41
C GLN A 61 -5.29 18.98 -11.17
N ALA A 62 -5.66 18.46 -9.99
CA ALA A 62 -7.06 18.25 -9.63
C ALA A 62 -7.85 19.56 -9.56
N LYS A 63 -7.28 20.63 -9.00
CA LYS A 63 -7.94 21.95 -8.92
C LYS A 63 -8.18 22.55 -10.30
N THR A 64 -7.20 22.44 -11.19
CA THR A 64 -7.23 23.10 -12.49
C THR A 64 -8.03 22.32 -13.54
N HIS A 65 -7.88 20.99 -13.54
CA HIS A 65 -8.41 20.13 -14.60
C HIS A 65 -9.53 19.20 -14.13
N GLY A 66 -9.77 19.08 -12.82
CA GLY A 66 -10.76 18.14 -12.26
C GLY A 66 -10.38 16.67 -12.49
N TRP A 67 -9.11 16.38 -12.77
CA TRP A 67 -8.63 15.07 -13.20
C TRP A 67 -7.19 14.84 -12.76
N VAL A 68 -6.83 13.60 -12.40
CA VAL A 68 -5.48 13.23 -11.97
C VAL A 68 -5.05 11.85 -12.46
N ALA A 69 -3.76 11.74 -12.77
CA ALA A 69 -3.08 10.49 -13.07
C ALA A 69 -2.14 10.13 -11.91
N ILE A 70 -2.53 9.17 -11.09
CA ILE A 70 -1.78 8.69 -9.93
C ILE A 70 -1.19 7.33 -10.27
N SER A 71 0.12 7.27 -10.43
CA SER A 71 0.81 5.99 -10.64
C SER A 71 1.57 5.56 -9.38
N PRO A 72 1.72 4.24 -9.12
CA PRO A 72 2.54 3.73 -8.02
C PRO A 72 4.01 4.19 -8.08
N GLU A 73 4.50 4.57 -9.26
CA GLU A 73 5.86 5.09 -9.45
C GLU A 73 6.02 6.54 -8.99
N ARG A 74 4.95 7.33 -9.11
CA ARG A 74 4.92 8.74 -8.71
C ARG A 74 4.52 8.91 -7.25
N CYS A 75 3.80 7.95 -6.67
CA CYS A 75 3.47 7.93 -5.24
C CYS A 75 4.71 7.64 -4.39
N ARG A 76 5.09 8.63 -3.61
CA ARG A 76 6.24 8.60 -2.71
C ARG A 76 5.68 9.01 -1.33
N PRO A 77 6.04 8.38 -0.19
CA PRO A 77 6.89 7.22 -0.06
C PRO A 77 6.27 5.98 -0.71
N LEU A 78 7.12 5.02 -1.10
CA LEU A 78 6.73 3.80 -1.79
C LEU A 78 5.80 2.97 -0.91
N ALA A 79 4.50 3.12 -1.12
CA ALA A 79 3.47 2.27 -0.57
C ALA A 79 3.69 0.84 -1.09
N ARG A 80 4.12 -0.05 -0.21
CA ARG A 80 4.40 -1.47 -0.50
C ARG A 80 3.27 -2.33 0.04
N MET A 81 2.64 -3.08 -0.85
CA MET A 81 1.59 -4.03 -0.55
C MET A 81 2.17 -5.45 -0.51
N PHE A 82 1.87 -6.19 0.56
CA PHE A 82 2.15 -7.62 0.66
C PHE A 82 0.91 -8.39 0.25
N ASN A 83 1.03 -9.28 -0.73
CA ASN A 83 -0.08 -10.12 -1.15
C ASN A 83 -0.21 -11.32 -0.21
N ARG A 84 -1.33 -11.41 0.52
CA ARG A 84 -1.58 -12.52 1.45
C ARG A 84 -1.71 -13.88 0.76
N ALA A 85 -2.10 -13.91 -0.51
CA ALA A 85 -2.19 -15.15 -1.30
C ALA A 85 -0.81 -15.62 -1.80
N HIS A 86 0.19 -14.73 -1.85
CA HIS A 86 1.53 -15.03 -2.36
C HIS A 86 2.59 -14.60 -1.35
N LEU A 87 2.72 -15.38 -0.27
CA LEU A 87 3.58 -15.07 0.86
C LEU A 87 5.08 -14.99 0.53
N LEU A 88 5.50 -15.61 -0.57
CA LEU A 88 6.89 -15.59 -1.05
C LEU A 88 7.12 -14.55 -2.16
N ALA A 89 6.07 -13.85 -2.62
CA ALA A 89 6.21 -12.82 -3.64
C ALA A 89 6.79 -11.55 -3.03
N LEU A 90 7.61 -10.87 -3.83
CA LEU A 90 8.15 -9.57 -3.47
C LEU A 90 6.99 -8.56 -3.26
N PRO A 91 7.13 -7.64 -2.29
CA PRO A 91 6.14 -6.60 -2.08
C PRO A 91 5.97 -5.76 -3.34
N ARG A 92 4.71 -5.58 -3.76
CA ARG A 92 4.38 -4.78 -4.95
C ARG A 92 4.15 -3.33 -4.56
N ARG A 93 4.46 -2.40 -5.46
CA ARG A 93 4.11 -0.99 -5.29
C ARG A 93 2.62 -0.83 -5.55
N ALA A 94 1.96 -0.01 -4.73
CA ALA A 94 0.54 0.26 -4.86
C ALA A 94 0.25 1.73 -4.51
N VAL A 95 -0.87 2.24 -5.01
CA VAL A 95 -1.46 3.49 -4.55
C VAL A 95 -2.47 3.15 -3.47
N TYR A 96 -2.34 3.76 -2.29
CA TYR A 96 -3.34 3.61 -1.23
C TYR A 96 -4.45 4.64 -1.41
N VAL A 97 -5.67 4.13 -1.45
CA VAL A 97 -6.92 4.89 -1.41
C VAL A 97 -7.79 4.35 -0.28
N PHE A 98 -8.75 5.12 0.18
CA PHE A 98 -9.66 4.72 1.24
C PHE A 98 -11.09 4.78 0.72
N SER A 99 -11.89 3.75 1.00
CA SER A 99 -13.32 3.71 0.63
C SER A 99 -14.19 4.60 1.52
N THR A 100 -13.62 5.10 2.61
CA THR A 100 -14.26 6.03 3.54
C THR A 100 -13.28 7.16 3.87
N LEU A 101 -13.81 8.32 4.27
CA LEU A 101 -12.97 9.44 4.68
C LEU A 101 -11.93 9.00 5.73
N PRO A 102 -10.62 9.16 5.47
CA PRO A 102 -9.59 8.58 6.32
C PRO A 102 -9.49 9.30 7.67
N GLY A 103 -9.86 8.62 8.76
CA GLY A 103 -9.62 9.09 10.13
C GLY A 103 -8.14 8.98 10.54
N ARG A 104 -7.73 9.69 11.60
CA ARG A 104 -6.33 9.76 12.08
C ARG A 104 -5.65 8.40 12.28
N ALA A 105 -6.40 7.36 12.61
CA ALA A 105 -5.90 6.00 12.79
C ALA A 105 -5.48 5.33 11.47
N HIS A 106 -6.27 5.47 10.40
CA HIS A 106 -6.01 4.90 9.07
C HIS A 106 -4.78 5.53 8.42
N VAL A 107 -4.66 6.84 8.64
CA VAL A 107 -3.58 7.70 8.20
C VAL A 107 -2.27 7.18 8.79
N ARG A 108 -2.12 7.10 10.13
CA ARG A 108 -0.86 6.66 10.79
C ARG A 108 -0.32 5.31 10.32
N GLN A 109 -1.18 4.38 9.93
CA GLN A 109 -0.76 3.02 9.56
C GLN A 109 -0.31 2.88 8.11
N ASN A 110 -0.85 3.72 7.20
CA ASN A 110 -0.60 3.57 5.76
C ASN A 110 0.19 4.75 5.18
N VAL A 111 0.14 5.93 5.81
CA VAL A 111 0.82 7.13 5.33
C VAL A 111 1.29 8.00 6.50
N SER A 112 2.55 8.43 6.50
CA SER A 112 3.06 9.29 7.58
C SER A 112 2.36 10.65 7.60
N GLN A 113 1.62 10.96 8.68
CA GLN A 113 0.91 12.25 8.88
C GLN A 113 1.80 13.48 8.67
N ARG A 114 3.08 13.38 9.02
CA ARG A 114 4.05 14.49 8.88
C ARG A 114 4.36 14.87 7.44
N GLN A 115 3.87 14.11 6.45
CA GLN A 115 4.19 14.31 5.04
C GLN A 115 2.95 14.58 4.20
N MET A 116 1.78 14.83 4.79
CA MET A 116 0.55 15.06 4.02
C MET A 116 0.38 16.52 3.67
N VAL A 117 0.04 16.77 2.41
CA VAL A 117 -0.19 18.13 1.89
C VAL A 117 -1.66 18.33 1.52
N GLY A 118 -2.39 17.29 1.12
CA GLY A 118 -3.81 17.42 0.82
C GLY A 118 -4.54 16.09 0.63
N LEU A 119 -5.86 16.21 0.51
CA LEU A 119 -6.79 15.10 0.32
C LEU A 119 -7.48 15.24 -1.04
N LEU A 120 -7.45 14.17 -1.82
CA LEU A 120 -8.15 14.05 -3.08
C LEU A 120 -9.34 13.10 -2.92
N MET A 121 -10.49 13.53 -3.41
CA MET A 121 -11.63 12.68 -3.69
C MET A 121 -11.52 12.22 -5.14
N LEU A 122 -11.57 10.91 -5.35
CA LEU A 122 -11.44 10.24 -6.64
C LEU A 122 -12.77 9.53 -6.95
N ASP A 123 -13.13 9.44 -8.22
CA ASP A 123 -14.28 8.66 -8.67
C ASP A 123 -13.92 7.17 -8.66
N ALA A 124 -14.66 6.36 -7.90
CA ALA A 124 -14.41 4.93 -7.84
C ALA A 124 -14.63 4.22 -9.19
N ALA A 125 -15.51 4.75 -10.04
CA ALA A 125 -15.82 4.17 -11.35
C ALA A 125 -14.66 4.26 -12.35
N ALA A 126 -13.72 5.19 -12.13
CA ALA A 126 -12.53 5.37 -12.96
C ALA A 126 -11.34 4.50 -12.51
N VAL A 127 -11.48 3.73 -11.42
CA VAL A 127 -10.44 2.77 -11.03
C VAL A 127 -10.38 1.65 -12.05
N SER A 128 -9.17 1.39 -12.56
CA SER A 128 -8.88 0.26 -13.43
C SER A 128 -7.84 -0.66 -12.79
N GLY A 129 -7.91 -1.95 -13.15
CA GLY A 129 -6.92 -2.93 -12.74
C GLY A 129 -7.18 -3.64 -11.41
N GLY A 130 -6.15 -4.34 -10.94
CA GLY A 130 -6.25 -5.18 -9.74
C GLY A 130 -6.36 -4.38 -8.44
N VAL A 131 -7.47 -4.56 -7.72
CA VAL A 131 -7.72 -3.93 -6.43
C VAL A 131 -7.55 -4.91 -5.27
N TYR A 132 -6.92 -4.43 -4.19
CA TYR A 132 -6.59 -5.23 -3.04
C TYR A 132 -7.04 -4.53 -1.75
N THR A 133 -7.63 -5.28 -0.83
CA THR A 133 -8.15 -4.73 0.43
C THR A 133 -7.51 -5.41 1.64
N ARG A 134 -7.53 -4.69 2.78
CA ARG A 134 -7.14 -5.21 4.09
C ARG A 134 -8.28 -5.03 5.07
N SER A 135 -8.70 -6.13 5.70
CA SER A 135 -9.94 -6.24 6.48
C SER A 135 -10.06 -5.32 7.72
N ARG A 136 -9.02 -4.59 8.11
CA ARG A 136 -8.97 -3.82 9.37
C ARG A 136 -8.93 -2.31 9.21
N ASP A 137 -8.74 -1.79 8.01
CA ASP A 137 -8.23 -0.40 7.86
C ASP A 137 -9.02 0.47 6.88
N GLY A 138 -9.99 -0.09 6.15
CA GLY A 138 -10.66 0.62 5.04
C GLY A 138 -9.73 1.07 3.92
N ALA A 139 -8.45 0.69 3.98
CA ALA A 139 -7.43 0.99 3.00
C ALA A 139 -7.49 -0.03 1.85
N VAL A 140 -7.38 0.52 0.66
CA VAL A 140 -7.49 -0.16 -0.62
C VAL A 140 -6.21 0.15 -1.39
N ALA A 141 -5.57 -0.90 -1.90
CA ALA A 141 -4.32 -0.80 -2.65
C ALA A 141 -4.61 -1.03 -4.14
N LEU A 142 -4.27 -0.04 -4.95
CA LEU A 142 -4.38 -0.07 -6.41
C LEU A 142 -3.00 -0.36 -7.02
N LEU A 143 -2.84 -1.46 -7.74
CA LEU A 143 -1.55 -1.84 -8.31
C LEU A 143 -1.20 -1.10 -9.61
N GLU A 144 -2.20 -0.72 -10.39
CA GLU A 144 -2.01 -0.01 -11.67
C GLU A 144 -2.08 1.51 -11.48
N GLY A 145 -2.59 1.95 -10.32
CA GLY A 145 -2.78 3.36 -10.01
C GLY A 145 -4.22 3.81 -10.23
N TYR A 146 -4.38 5.07 -10.57
CA TYR A 146 -5.66 5.71 -10.83
C TYR A 146 -5.50 6.73 -11.95
N ASP A 147 -6.43 6.76 -12.87
CA ASP A 147 -6.43 7.69 -13.99
C ASP A 147 -7.86 8.17 -14.26
N GLY A 148 -8.23 9.31 -13.69
CA GLY A 148 -9.64 9.67 -13.64
C GLY A 148 -9.98 11.00 -12.97
N PRO A 149 -11.29 11.30 -12.91
CA PRO A 149 -11.80 12.52 -12.27
C PRO A 149 -11.34 12.62 -10.82
N ALA A 150 -10.97 13.82 -10.39
CA ALA A 150 -10.60 14.06 -9.00
C ALA A 150 -10.88 15.48 -8.56
N GLN A 151 -11.21 15.61 -7.28
CA GLN A 151 -11.51 16.87 -6.63
C GLN A 151 -10.64 17.02 -5.38
N VAL A 152 -10.09 18.20 -5.16
CA VAL A 152 -9.44 18.53 -3.88
C VAL A 152 -10.52 18.77 -2.83
N VAL A 153 -10.35 18.15 -1.67
CA VAL A 153 -11.20 18.37 -0.51
C VAL A 153 -10.43 19.24 0.49
N GLU A 154 -10.99 20.42 0.76
CA GLU A 154 -10.44 21.43 1.67
C GLU A 154 -10.80 21.16 3.14
#